data_AF-A0A0R2JC44-F1
#
_entry.id   AF-A0A0R2JC44-F1
#
_cell.length_a   1.000
_cell.length_b   1.000
_cell.length_c   1.000
_cell.angle_alpha   90.00
_cell.angle_beta   90.00
_cell.angle_gamma   90.00
#
_symmetry.space_group_name_H-M   'P 1'
#
loop_
_entity.id
_entity.type
_entity.pdbx_description
1 polymer ?
#
loop_
_entity_poly.entity_id
_entity_poly.type
_entity_poly.pdbx_seq_one_letter_code
_entity_poly.pdbx_strand_id
1 'polypeptide(L)'
;MKFSFETAGWQNITGQKGTTTLVLGVLDIIIGIFFFFNLYAGLTILPYIFAAWFILDSIHTLMIGDIYRLASDGFYWLKLIMSILGFILGIILLFDPITSALTLAFLIGFYFISIGINYIVETF
;
A
#
# COMPACT_ATOMS: atom_id res chain seq x y z
N MET A 1 27.11 35.13 -17.10
CA MET A 1 25.67 35.45 -16.95
C MET A 1 24.84 34.55 -17.86
N LYS A 2 24.69 33.25 -17.51
CA LYS A 2 23.76 32.30 -18.16
C LYS A 2 23.71 30.99 -17.36
N PHE A 3 23.11 31.00 -16.18
CA PHE A 3 22.90 29.78 -15.36
C PHE A 3 21.64 29.93 -14.47
N SER A 4 20.58 30.57 -14.98
CA SER A 4 19.36 30.83 -14.18
C SER A 4 18.05 30.38 -14.84
N PHE A 5 18.09 29.74 -16.02
CA PHE A 5 16.88 29.41 -16.76
C PHE A 5 16.49 27.92 -16.75
N GLU A 6 17.32 27.04 -16.20
CA GLU A 6 17.09 25.58 -16.27
C GLU A 6 16.52 24.97 -14.98
N THR A 7 16.60 25.70 -13.85
CA THR A 7 16.04 25.25 -12.56
C THR A 7 14.55 25.54 -12.39
N ALA A 8 13.95 26.36 -13.27
CA ALA A 8 12.53 26.71 -13.22
C ALA A 8 11.59 25.59 -13.74
N GLY A 9 12.12 24.63 -14.51
CA GLY A 9 11.33 23.53 -15.07
C GLY A 9 11.04 22.39 -14.08
N TRP A 10 11.90 22.21 -13.07
CA TRP A 10 11.81 21.07 -12.16
C TRP A 10 10.94 21.32 -10.93
N GLN A 11 10.74 22.58 -10.53
CA GLN A 11 9.96 22.93 -9.33
C GLN A 11 8.44 22.82 -9.53
N ASN A 12 7.96 22.98 -10.77
CA ASN A 12 6.51 22.92 -11.06
C ASN A 12 5.98 21.49 -11.23
N ILE A 13 6.86 20.49 -11.40
CA ILE A 13 6.49 19.07 -11.53
C ILE A 13 6.69 18.33 -10.20
N THR A 14 7.64 18.80 -9.37
CA THR A 14 7.90 18.27 -8.02
C THR A 14 7.11 18.99 -6.92
N GLY A 15 6.76 20.27 -7.09
CA GLY A 15 6.07 21.06 -6.06
C GLY A 15 4.64 20.59 -5.75
N GLN A 16 3.88 20.16 -6.76
CA GLN A 16 2.51 19.67 -6.56
C GLN A 16 2.48 18.24 -5.98
N LYS A 17 3.39 17.38 -6.44
CA LYS A 17 3.54 16.00 -5.92
C LYS A 17 4.10 16.00 -4.50
N GLY A 18 5.15 16.80 -4.24
CA GLY A 18 5.79 16.89 -2.93
C GLY A 18 4.86 17.43 -1.85
N THR A 19 4.07 18.47 -2.16
CA THR A 19 3.10 19.03 -1.21
C THR A 19 1.97 18.02 -0.91
N THR A 20 1.48 17.30 -1.93
CA THR A 20 0.44 16.28 -1.73
C THR A 20 0.94 15.11 -0.88
N THR A 21 2.16 14.62 -1.13
CA THR A 21 2.78 13.55 -0.33
C THR A 21 3.02 14.00 1.12
N LEU A 22 3.44 15.25 1.33
CA LEU A 22 3.62 15.81 2.68
C LEU A 22 2.31 15.88 3.45
N VAL A 23 1.23 16.36 2.83
CA VAL A 23 -0.09 16.45 3.46
C VAL A 23 -0.61 15.07 3.82
N LEU A 24 -0.50 14.09 2.91
CA LEU A 24 -0.87 12.71 3.19
C LEU A 24 -0.08 12.13 4.36
N GLY A 25 1.25 12.31 4.37
CA GLY A 25 2.09 11.82 5.45
C GLY A 25 1.77 12.45 6.81
N VAL A 26 1.45 13.75 6.87
CA VAL A 26 1.02 14.40 8.11
C VAL A 26 -0.34 13.86 8.58
N LEU A 27 -1.29 13.67 7.66
CA LEU A 27 -2.60 13.07 7.99
C LEU A 27 -2.43 11.65 8.54
N ASP A 28 -1.60 10.82 7.91
CA ASP A 28 -1.33 9.45 8.35
C ASP A 28 -0.75 9.42 9.77
N ILE A 29 0.18 10.33 10.10
CA ILE A 29 0.75 10.44 11.45
C ILE A 29 -0.34 10.83 12.46
N ILE A 30 -1.18 11.81 12.14
CA ILE A 30 -2.26 12.26 13.04
C ILE A 30 -3.25 11.13 13.29
N ILE A 31 -3.66 10.42 12.22
CA ILE A 31 -4.57 9.26 12.30
C ILE A 31 -3.92 8.14 13.13
N GLY A 32 -2.64 7.86 12.91
CA GLY A 32 -1.89 6.86 13.68
C GLY A 32 -1.83 7.19 15.17
N ILE A 33 -1.51 8.44 15.51
CA ILE A 33 -1.48 8.92 16.91
C ILE A 33 -2.87 8.82 17.54
N PHE A 34 -3.93 9.20 16.81
CA PHE A 34 -5.30 9.10 17.29
C PHE A 34 -5.67 7.66 17.69
N PHE A 35 -5.36 6.68 16.84
CA PHE A 35 -5.61 5.27 17.14
C PHE A 35 -4.69 4.71 18.23
N PHE A 36 -3.44 5.17 18.33
CA PHE A 36 -2.50 4.75 19.36
C PHE A 36 -3.02 5.07 20.77
N PHE A 37 -3.59 6.26 20.97
CA PHE A 37 -4.18 6.66 22.25
C PHE A 37 -5.60 6.12 22.47
N ASN A 38 -6.30 5.71 21.40
CA ASN A 38 -7.66 5.17 21.47
C ASN A 38 -7.70 3.71 20.99
N LEU A 39 -7.18 2.80 21.81
CA LEU A 39 -7.10 1.38 21.46
C LEU A 39 -8.47 0.78 21.09
N TYR A 40 -9.55 1.17 21.78
CA TYR A 40 -10.90 0.70 21.46
C TYR A 40 -11.36 1.14 20.05
N ALA A 41 -11.08 2.39 19.69
CA ALA A 41 -11.36 2.89 18.34
C ALA A 41 -10.49 2.18 17.30
N GLY A 42 -9.23 1.87 17.63
CA GLY A 42 -8.35 1.06 16.78
C GLY A 42 -8.89 -0.35 16.55
N LEU A 43 -9.38 -1.03 17.59
CA LEU A 43 -9.91 -2.39 17.45
C LEU A 43 -11.22 -2.45 16.66
N THR A 44 -12.01 -1.38 16.67
CA THR A 44 -13.34 -1.36 16.04
C THR A 44 -13.34 -0.70 14.66
N ILE A 45 -12.60 0.39 14.45
CA ILE A 45 -12.65 1.19 13.22
C ILE A 45 -11.56 0.79 12.23
N LEU A 46 -10.36 0.46 12.73
CA LEU A 46 -9.20 0.19 11.89
C LEU A 46 -9.40 -0.98 10.90
N PRO A 47 -10.08 -2.08 11.27
CA PRO A 47 -10.37 -3.15 10.32
C PRO A 47 -11.17 -2.68 9.09
N TYR A 48 -12.12 -1.76 9.27
CA TYR A 48 -12.90 -1.19 8.17
C TYR A 48 -12.06 -0.26 7.29
N ILE A 49 -11.14 0.51 7.89
CA ILE A 49 -10.18 1.34 7.13
C ILE A 49 -9.26 0.45 6.30
N PHE A 50 -8.71 -0.61 6.89
CA PHE A 50 -7.91 -1.60 6.17
C PHE A 50 -8.71 -2.29 5.07
N ALA A 51 -9.97 -2.61 5.29
CA ALA A 51 -10.85 -3.19 4.27
C ALA A 51 -10.94 -2.28 3.04
N ALA A 52 -11.25 -1.00 3.26
CA ALA A 52 -11.35 -0.01 2.20
C ALA A 52 -10.01 0.18 1.49
N TRP A 53 -8.91 0.27 2.24
CA TRP A 53 -7.56 0.36 1.68
C TRP A 53 -7.27 -0.85 0.78
N PHE A 54 -7.46 -2.08 1.26
CA PHE A 54 -7.18 -3.30 0.51
C PHE A 54 -7.98 -3.36 -0.78
N ILE A 55 -9.27 -3.03 -0.75
CA ILE A 55 -10.11 -3.01 -1.94
C ILE A 55 -9.58 -1.99 -2.95
N LEU A 56 -9.27 -0.77 -2.50
CA LEU A 56 -8.74 0.29 -3.37
C LEU A 56 -7.37 -0.08 -3.95
N ASP A 57 -6.46 -0.61 -3.13
CA ASP A 57 -5.11 -1.03 -3.54
C ASP A 57 -5.16 -2.19 -4.56
N SER A 58 -6.03 -3.18 -4.32
CA SER A 58 -6.25 -4.28 -5.25
C SER A 58 -6.81 -3.78 -6.59
N ILE A 59 -7.81 -2.90 -6.58
CA ILE A 59 -8.37 -2.31 -7.81
C ILE A 59 -7.28 -1.53 -8.57
N HIS A 60 -6.51 -0.70 -7.87
CA HIS A 60 -5.42 0.07 -8.47
C HIS A 60 -4.35 -0.84 -9.09
N THR A 61 -3.97 -1.90 -8.38
CA THR A 61 -2.99 -2.89 -8.87
C THR A 61 -3.51 -3.65 -10.09
N LEU A 62 -4.81 -3.98 -10.15
CA LEU A 62 -5.42 -4.60 -11.33
C LEU A 62 -5.47 -3.65 -12.53
N MET A 63 -5.73 -2.35 -12.31
CA MET A 63 -5.78 -1.35 -13.38
C MET A 63 -4.43 -1.10 -14.04
N ILE A 64 -3.35 -1.13 -13.26
CA ILE A 64 -1.97 -0.88 -13.74
C ILE A 64 -1.20 -2.22 -13.92
N GLY A 65 -1.90 -3.34 -13.77
CA GLY A 65 -1.37 -4.71 -13.82
C GLY A 65 -0.51 -4.99 -15.05
N ASP A 66 -0.93 -4.46 -16.20
CA ASP A 66 -0.26 -4.66 -17.49
C ASP A 66 1.16 -4.11 -17.52
N ILE A 67 1.47 -3.08 -16.74
CA ILE A 67 2.82 -2.50 -16.66
C ILE A 67 3.80 -3.49 -15.99
N TYR A 68 3.32 -4.35 -15.08
CA TYR A 68 4.16 -5.32 -14.40
C TYR A 68 4.59 -6.49 -15.31
N ARG A 69 3.88 -6.75 -16.42
CA ARG A 69 4.34 -7.72 -17.44
C ARG A 69 5.63 -7.31 -18.12
N LEU A 70 5.96 -6.00 -18.17
CA LEU A 70 7.21 -5.54 -18.80
C LEU A 70 8.45 -5.82 -17.94
N ALA A 71 8.31 -6.07 -16.64
CA ALA A 71 9.44 -6.22 -15.73
C ALA A 71 9.88 -7.69 -15.56
N SER A 72 8.93 -8.62 -15.36
CA SER A 72 9.19 -10.07 -15.25
C SER A 72 7.86 -10.83 -15.15
N ASP A 73 7.71 -11.93 -15.89
CA ASP A 73 6.49 -12.76 -15.86
C ASP A 73 6.20 -13.33 -14.46
N GLY A 74 7.24 -13.68 -13.68
CA GLY A 74 7.06 -14.21 -12.32
C GLY A 74 6.50 -13.19 -11.34
N PHE A 75 6.98 -11.94 -11.40
CA PHE A 75 6.49 -10.84 -10.56
C PHE A 75 5.05 -10.45 -10.90
N TYR A 76 4.67 -10.54 -12.17
CA TYR A 76 3.30 -10.31 -12.61
C TYR A 76 2.31 -11.27 -11.96
N TRP A 77 2.57 -12.58 -12.03
CA TRP A 77 1.68 -13.59 -11.42
C TRP A 77 1.60 -13.45 -9.91
N LEU A 78 2.72 -13.16 -9.24
CA LEU A 78 2.73 -12.92 -7.78
C LEU A 78 1.85 -11.71 -7.41
N LYS A 79 2.03 -10.57 -8.09
CA LYS A 79 1.21 -9.38 -7.84
C LYS A 79 -0.27 -9.61 -8.12
N LEU A 80 -0.61 -10.34 -9.18
CA LEU A 80 -1.99 -10.65 -9.53
C LEU A 80 -2.66 -11.48 -8.43
N ILE A 81 -1.99 -12.54 -7.95
CA ILE A 81 -2.51 -13.40 -6.87
C ILE A 81 -2.69 -12.58 -5.58
N MET A 82 -1.69 -11.78 -5.21
CA MET A 82 -1.77 -10.92 -4.02
C MET A 82 -2.90 -9.89 -4.13
N SER A 83 -3.12 -9.32 -5.31
CA SER A 83 -4.23 -8.38 -5.53
C SER A 83 -5.60 -9.06 -5.33
N ILE A 84 -5.80 -10.25 -5.88
CA ILE A 84 -7.05 -11.01 -5.72
C ILE A 84 -7.26 -11.37 -4.24
N LEU A 85 -6.22 -11.85 -3.56
CA LEU A 85 -6.28 -12.17 -2.13
C LEU A 85 -6.59 -10.92 -1.30
N GLY A 86 -5.96 -9.79 -1.60
CA GLY A 86 -6.24 -8.50 -0.95
C GLY A 86 -7.68 -8.06 -1.12
N PHE A 87 -8.25 -8.21 -2.32
CA PHE A 87 -9.64 -7.86 -2.59
C PHE A 87 -10.61 -8.72 -1.79
N ILE A 88 -10.40 -10.04 -1.80
CA ILE A 88 -11.20 -10.99 -1.01
C ILE A 88 -11.09 -10.68 0.48
N LEU A 89 -9.87 -10.48 0.99
CA LEU A 89 -9.64 -10.09 2.38
C LEU A 89 -10.39 -8.81 2.74
N GLY A 90 -10.31 -7.79 1.89
CA GLY A 90 -11.01 -6.53 2.09
C GLY A 90 -12.52 -6.72 2.24
N ILE A 91 -13.13 -7.58 1.41
CA ILE A 91 -14.55 -7.94 1.55
C ILE A 91 -14.82 -8.65 2.88
N ILE A 92 -14.01 -9.64 3.26
CA ILE A 92 -14.22 -10.39 4.52
C ILE A 92 -14.07 -9.46 5.74
N LEU A 93 -13.11 -8.53 5.73
CA LEU A 93 -12.91 -7.52 6.77
C LEU A 93 -14.15 -6.63 6.98
N LEU A 94 -14.96 -6.37 5.95
CA LEU A 94 -16.20 -5.60 6.09
C LEU A 94 -17.29 -6.36 6.86
N PHE A 95 -17.35 -7.68 6.75
CA PHE A 95 -18.40 -8.50 7.34
C PHE A 95 -18.02 -9.11 8.69
N ASP A 96 -16.76 -9.52 8.85
CA ASP A 96 -16.24 -10.06 10.12
C ASP A 96 -14.81 -9.55 10.39
N PRO A 97 -14.67 -8.30 10.88
CA PRO A 97 -13.37 -7.66 11.04
C PRO A 97 -12.46 -8.35 12.07
N ILE A 98 -13.02 -8.94 13.13
CA ILE A 98 -12.23 -9.51 14.24
C ILE A 98 -11.59 -10.82 13.79
N THR A 99 -12.37 -11.74 13.22
CA THR A 99 -11.83 -13.00 12.71
C THR A 99 -10.90 -12.77 11.52
N SER A 100 -11.20 -11.76 10.69
CA SER A 100 -10.38 -11.41 9.53
C SER A 100 -9.05 -10.76 9.88
N ALA A 101 -8.95 -10.04 11.00
CA ALA A 101 -7.70 -9.45 11.44
C ALA A 101 -6.60 -10.50 11.68
N LEU A 102 -6.98 -11.69 12.17
CA LEU A 102 -6.05 -12.82 12.32
C LEU A 102 -5.59 -13.35 10.96
N THR A 103 -6.53 -13.59 10.04
CA THR A 103 -6.24 -14.02 8.67
C THR A 103 -5.33 -13.02 7.95
N LEU A 104 -5.58 -11.72 8.16
CA LEU A 104 -4.77 -10.64 7.63
C LEU A 104 -3.33 -10.70 8.19
N ALA A 105 -3.16 -10.87 9.49
CA ALA A 105 -1.84 -10.99 10.11
C ALA A 105 -1.04 -12.17 9.53
N PHE A 106 -1.70 -13.31 9.30
CA PHE A 106 -1.08 -14.46 8.62
C PHE A 106 -0.67 -14.15 7.18
N LEU A 107 -1.54 -13.50 6.41
CA LEU A 107 -1.27 -13.15 5.01
C LEU A 107 -0.13 -12.13 4.88
N ILE A 108 -0.12 -11.09 5.72
CA ILE A 108 0.97 -10.10 5.77
C ILE A 108 2.29 -10.78 6.20
N GLY A 109 2.24 -11.66 7.20
CA GLY A 109 3.41 -12.43 7.63
C GLY A 109 3.99 -13.28 6.49
N PHE A 110 3.12 -14.02 5.78
CA PHE A 110 3.52 -14.81 4.62
C PHE A 110 4.07 -13.94 3.47
N TYR A 111 3.46 -12.78 3.22
CA TYR A 111 3.94 -11.81 2.24
C TYR A 111 5.35 -11.32 2.56
N PHE A 112 5.63 -10.95 3.81
CA PHE A 112 6.98 -10.54 4.21
C PHE A 112 8.01 -11.67 4.10
N ILE A 113 7.62 -12.91 4.42
CA ILE A 113 8.50 -14.07 4.20
C ILE A 113 8.83 -14.20 2.70
N SER A 114 7.82 -14.10 1.83
CA SER A 114 8.02 -14.18 0.39
C SER A 114 8.95 -13.07 -0.13
N ILE A 115 8.73 -11.81 0.28
CA ILE A 115 9.61 -10.71 -0.09
C ILE A 115 11.03 -10.92 0.45
N GLY A 116 11.18 -11.34 1.71
CA GLY A 116 12.49 -11.61 2.30
C GLY A 116 13.27 -12.66 1.52
N ILE A 117 12.60 -13.74 1.08
CA ILE A 117 13.20 -14.75 0.21
C ILE A 117 13.62 -14.14 -1.13
N ASN A 118 12.78 -13.33 -1.78
CA ASN A 118 13.12 -12.69 -3.05
C ASN A 118 14.39 -11.82 -2.91
N TYR A 119 14.52 -11.03 -1.84
CA TYR A 119 15.72 -10.23 -1.61
C TYR A 119 16.99 -11.07 -1.44
N ILE A 120 16.89 -12.22 -0.77
CA ILE A 120 18.02 -13.14 -0.64
C ILE A 120 18.39 -13.71 -2.02
N VAL A 121 17.41 -14.16 -2.80
CA VAL A 121 17.63 -14.76 -4.12
C VAL A 121 18.21 -13.75 -5.11
N GLU A 122 17.72 -12.52 -5.15
CA GLU A 122 18.22 -11.46 -6.05
C GLU A 122 19.68 -11.06 -5.78
N THR A 123 20.20 -11.36 -4.59
CA THR A 123 21.58 -11.01 -4.22
C THR A 123 22.62 -12.02 -4.75
N PHE A 124 22.19 -13.20 -5.24
CA PHE A 124 23.07 -14.24 -5.79
C PHE A 124 22.88 -14.42 -7.30
#